data_AF-A0A7J9NLP9-F1
#
_entry.id   AF-A0A7J9NLP9-F1
#
_cell.length_a   1.000
_cell.length_b   1.000
_cell.length_c   1.000
_cell.angle_alpha   90.00
_cell.angle_beta   90.00
_cell.angle_gamma   90.00
#
_symmetry.space_group_name_H-M   'P 1'
#
loop_
_entity.id
_entity.type
_entity.pdbx_description
1 polymer ?
#
loop_
_entity_poly.entity_id
_entity_poly.type
_entity_poly.pdbx_seq_one_letter_code
_entity_poly.pdbx_strand_id
1 'polypeptide(L)'
;MNYLKCGFFGLLTWLVPFFLSFLFYSETTGLLIDIFLFKSIMIVVSGLIGVSLLIMYFKDIKKDYLVEGIFVGVSWLIINLILDILILIPMSGMTYLTYFSQIGLRYLIIPTISISMGLLLKLKL
;
A
#
# COMPACT_ATOMS: atom_id res chain seq x y z
N MET A 1 17.28 -5.19 -9.40
CA MET A 1 17.03 -4.76 -8.01
C MET A 1 17.65 -3.40 -7.68
N ASN A 2 16.83 -2.42 -7.30
CA ASN A 2 17.28 -1.18 -6.66
C ASN A 2 16.61 -1.07 -5.28
N TYR A 3 17.33 -1.44 -4.23
CA TYR A 3 16.79 -1.55 -2.86
C TYR A 3 16.31 -0.21 -2.30
N LEU A 4 17.01 0.88 -2.59
CA LEU A 4 16.62 2.22 -2.17
C LEU A 4 15.29 2.62 -2.80
N LYS A 5 15.14 2.37 -4.11
CA LYS A 5 13.89 2.62 -4.83
C LYS A 5 12.75 1.75 -4.31
N CYS A 6 13.00 0.47 -4.05
CA CYS A 6 12.02 -0.46 -3.47
C CYS A 6 11.52 0.06 -2.12
N GLY A 7 12.42 0.37 -1.19
CA GLY A 7 12.07 0.87 0.14
C GLY A 7 11.35 2.20 0.09
N PHE A 8 11.87 3.17 -0.67
CA PHE A 8 11.25 4.49 -0.80
C PHE A 8 9.83 4.41 -1.40
N PHE A 9 9.61 3.59 -2.42
CA PHE A 9 8.28 3.41 -2.99
C PHE A 9 7.34 2.70 -2.02
N GLY A 10 7.82 1.72 -1.25
CA GLY A 10 7.03 1.07 -0.20
C GLY A 10 6.63 2.04 0.93
N LEU A 11 7.47 3.04 1.23
CA LEU A 11 7.10 4.13 2.14
C LEU A 11 6.02 5.03 1.52
N LEU A 12 6.14 5.37 0.23
CA LEU A 12 5.16 6.21 -0.45
C LEU A 12 3.78 5.57 -0.58
N THR A 13 3.69 4.24 -0.73
CA THR A 13 2.39 3.54 -0.76
C THR A 13 1.61 3.70 0.55
N TRP A 14 2.30 3.96 1.66
CA TRP A 14 1.68 4.24 2.96
C TRP A 14 1.51 5.75 3.21
N LEU A 15 2.57 6.53 2.99
CA LEU A 15 2.60 7.97 3.31
C LEU A 15 1.55 8.76 2.52
N VAL A 16 1.37 8.46 1.23
CA VAL A 16 0.43 9.20 0.39
C VAL A 16 -1.02 9.03 0.87
N PRO A 17 -1.59 7.81 1.01
CA PRO A 17 -2.94 7.66 1.55
C PRO A 17 -3.04 8.14 3.00
N PHE A 18 -2.00 7.96 3.82
CA PHE A 18 -1.98 8.49 5.18
C PHE A 18 -2.17 10.02 5.21
N PHE A 19 -1.38 10.78 4.45
CA PHE A 19 -1.52 12.23 4.43
C PHE A 19 -2.82 12.69 3.76
N LEU A 20 -3.26 12.01 2.69
CA LEU A 20 -4.55 12.30 2.06
C LEU A 20 -5.74 12.04 2.99
N SER A 21 -5.60 11.12 3.95
CA SER A 21 -6.67 10.84 4.91
C SER A 21 -7.04 12.07 5.74
N PHE A 22 -6.07 12.93 6.10
CA PHE A 22 -6.32 14.13 6.90
C PHE A 22 -7.28 15.12 6.23
N LEU A 23 -7.39 15.12 4.91
CA LEU A 23 -8.36 15.95 4.18
C LEU A 23 -9.82 15.60 4.52
N PHE A 24 -10.05 14.42 5.07
CA PHE A 24 -11.37 13.92 5.47
C PHE A 24 -11.62 14.01 6.98
N TYR A 25 -10.70 14.58 7.76
CA TYR A 25 -10.84 14.72 9.21
C TYR A 25 -10.89 16.19 9.63
N SER A 26 -11.73 16.47 10.62
CA SER A 26 -11.77 17.73 11.36
C SER A 26 -11.50 17.47 12.84
N GLU A 27 -10.79 18.39 13.49
CA GLU A 27 -10.50 18.31 14.92
C GLU A 27 -11.77 18.37 15.78
N THR A 28 -12.84 19.02 15.30
CA THR A 28 -14.07 19.24 16.07
C THR A 28 -15.12 18.16 15.88
N THR A 29 -15.27 17.65 14.66
CA THR A 29 -16.35 16.71 14.28
C THR A 29 -15.84 15.32 13.94
N GLY A 30 -14.52 15.11 13.91
CA GLY A 30 -13.92 13.86 13.48
C GLY A 30 -14.03 13.67 11.96
N LEU A 31 -14.35 12.45 11.53
CA LEU A 31 -14.47 12.12 10.10
C LEU A 31 -15.61 12.90 9.45
N LEU A 32 -15.31 13.60 8.36
CA LEU A 32 -16.21 14.53 7.66
C LEU A 32 -17.22 13.86 6.71
N ILE A 33 -17.00 12.59 6.40
CA ILE A 33 -17.80 11.81 5.46
C ILE A 33 -18.16 10.45 6.06
N ASP A 34 -19.08 9.73 5.42
CA ASP A 34 -19.39 8.36 5.81
C ASP A 34 -18.13 7.47 5.83
N ILE A 35 -18.04 6.60 6.83
CA ILE A 35 -16.86 5.73 7.05
C ILE A 35 -16.65 4.72 5.91
N PHE A 36 -17.71 4.23 5.28
CA PHE A 36 -17.60 3.31 4.14
C PHE A 36 -17.17 4.05 2.88
N LEU A 37 -17.67 5.27 2.67
CA LEU A 37 -17.20 6.14 1.59
C LEU A 37 -15.71 6.46 1.75
N PHE A 38 -15.30 6.90 2.94
CA PHE A 38 -13.88 7.15 3.26
C PHE A 38 -13.00 5.94 2.96
N LYS A 39 -13.38 4.76 3.47
CA LYS A 39 -12.65 3.50 3.24
C LYS A 39 -12.56 3.13 1.77
N SER A 40 -13.61 3.40 0.99
CA SER A 40 -13.64 3.14 -0.45
C SER A 40 -12.69 4.06 -1.21
N ILE A 41 -12.70 5.37 -0.88
CA ILE A 41 -11.77 6.35 -1.45
C ILE A 41 -10.32 5.94 -1.13
N MET A 42 -10.03 5.57 0.12
CA MET A 42 -8.68 5.15 0.52
C MET A 42 -8.20 3.91 -0.26
N ILE A 43 -9.07 2.91 -0.50
CA ILE A 43 -8.69 1.75 -1.33
C ILE A 43 -8.35 2.18 -2.76
N VAL A 44 -9.17 3.05 -3.37
CA VAL A 44 -8.94 3.52 -4.75
C VAL A 44 -7.63 4.31 -4.84
N VAL A 45 -7.40 5.25 -3.91
CA VAL A 45 -6.17 6.03 -3.84
C VAL A 45 -4.95 5.14 -3.68
N SER A 46 -4.97 4.21 -2.71
CA SER A 46 -3.86 3.27 -2.50
C SER A 46 -3.61 2.38 -3.71
N GLY A 47 -4.66 1.94 -4.40
CA GLY A 47 -4.55 1.18 -5.64
C GLY A 47 -3.86 1.97 -6.76
N LEU A 48 -4.29 3.22 -6.99
CA LEU A 48 -3.70 4.10 -8.00
C LEU A 48 -2.21 4.38 -7.72
N ILE A 49 -1.88 4.73 -6.48
CA ILE A 49 -0.50 4.99 -6.07
C ILE A 49 0.35 3.72 -6.18
N GLY A 50 -0.14 2.60 -5.64
CA GLY A 50 0.56 1.31 -5.68
C GLY A 50 0.87 0.85 -7.10
N VAL A 51 -0.12 0.88 -8.00
CA VAL A 51 0.08 0.51 -9.41
C VAL A 51 1.04 1.47 -10.11
N SER A 52 0.90 2.78 -9.89
CA SER A 52 1.78 3.78 -10.50
C SER A 52 3.24 3.58 -10.09
N LEU A 53 3.48 3.35 -8.79
CA LEU A 53 4.82 3.08 -8.26
C LEU A 53 5.37 1.73 -8.75
N LEU A 54 4.54 0.69 -8.89
CA LEU A 54 4.97 -0.59 -9.47
C LEU A 54 5.38 -0.43 -10.93
N ILE A 55 4.60 0.29 -11.74
CA ILE A 55 4.95 0.60 -13.13
C ILE A 55 6.30 1.32 -13.17
N MET A 56 6.48 2.33 -12.33
CA MET A 56 7.76 3.05 -12.23
C MET A 56 8.90 2.15 -11.78
N TYR A 57 8.66 1.21 -10.85
CA TYR A 57 9.66 0.25 -10.38
C TYR A 57 10.09 -0.69 -11.51
N PHE A 58 9.13 -1.35 -12.17
CA PHE A 58 9.38 -2.35 -13.20
C PHE A 58 9.97 -1.78 -14.49
N LYS A 59 9.81 -0.48 -14.78
CA LYS A 59 10.48 0.19 -15.91
C LYS A 59 12.02 0.02 -15.91
N ASP A 60 12.63 -0.11 -14.74
CA ASP A 60 14.08 -0.25 -14.60
C ASP A 60 14.53 -1.72 -14.50
N ILE A 61 13.59 -2.66 -14.42
CA ILE A 61 13.86 -4.09 -14.29
C ILE A 61 13.98 -4.70 -15.68
N LYS A 62 15.07 -5.44 -15.93
CA LYS A 62 15.37 -6.02 -17.26
C LYS A 62 15.24 -7.55 -17.32
N LYS A 63 15.19 -8.21 -16.17
CA LYS A 63 15.15 -9.67 -16.03
C LYS A 63 14.52 -10.08 -14.70
N ASP A 64 14.25 -11.37 -14.53
CA ASP A 64 13.80 -11.97 -13.28
C ASP A 64 12.49 -11.35 -12.72
N TYR A 65 11.59 -10.90 -13.62
CA TYR A 65 10.39 -10.13 -13.29
C TYR A 65 9.50 -10.76 -12.21
N LEU A 66 9.34 -12.08 -12.21
CA LEU A 66 8.55 -12.77 -11.19
C LEU A 66 9.21 -12.68 -9.80
N VAL A 67 10.52 -12.86 -9.72
CA VAL A 67 11.28 -12.78 -8.46
C VAL A 67 11.24 -11.35 -7.94
N GLU A 68 11.43 -10.37 -8.81
CA GLU A 68 11.32 -8.94 -8.48
C GLU A 68 9.90 -8.59 -8.01
N GLY A 69 8.85 -9.13 -8.63
CA GLY A 69 7.45 -8.94 -8.22
C GLY A 69 7.12 -9.53 -6.85
N ILE A 70 7.64 -10.72 -6.54
CA ILE A 70 7.52 -11.31 -5.19
C ILE A 70 8.26 -10.42 -4.18
N PHE A 71 9.50 -10.05 -4.49
CA PHE A 71 10.34 -9.29 -3.58
C PHE A 71 9.76 -7.92 -3.24
N VAL A 72 9.38 -7.12 -4.24
CA VAL A 72 8.81 -5.78 -4.02
C VAL A 72 7.44 -5.87 -3.34
N GLY A 73 6.62 -6.85 -3.72
CA GLY A 73 5.31 -7.09 -3.11
C GLY A 73 5.39 -7.42 -1.62
N VAL A 74 6.28 -8.35 -1.24
CA VAL A 74 6.51 -8.72 0.17
C VAL A 74 7.14 -7.57 0.94
N SER A 75 8.11 -6.87 0.35
CA SER A 75 8.77 -5.74 1.00
C SER A 75 7.78 -4.62 1.34
N TRP A 76 6.91 -4.27 0.38
CA TRP A 76 5.93 -3.20 0.58
C TRP A 76 4.84 -3.60 1.57
N LEU A 77 4.40 -4.87 1.55
CA LEU A 77 3.50 -5.40 2.58
C LEU A 77 4.11 -5.23 3.97
N ILE A 78 5.36 -5.66 4.17
CA ILE A 78 6.05 -5.54 5.46
C ILE A 78 6.18 -4.07 5.89
N ILE A 79 6.59 -3.19 4.98
CA ILE A 79 6.73 -1.75 5.27
C ILE A 79 5.39 -1.16 5.74
N ASN A 80 4.29 -1.43 5.02
CA ASN A 80 2.97 -0.90 5.37
C ASN A 80 2.48 -1.44 6.71
N LEU A 81 2.66 -2.74 6.97
CA LEU A 81 2.29 -3.34 8.26
C LEU A 81 3.10 -2.76 9.43
N ILE A 82 4.41 -2.54 9.24
CA ILE A 82 5.26 -1.92 10.26
C ILE A 82 4.79 -0.50 10.56
N LEU A 83 4.55 0.31 9.53
CA LEU A 83 4.09 1.69 9.71
C LEU A 83 2.73 1.74 10.40
N ASP A 84 1.82 0.82 10.08
CA ASP A 84 0.54 0.76 10.78
C ASP A 84 0.67 0.36 12.24
N ILE A 85 1.51 -0.64 12.55
CA ILE A 85 1.75 -1.05 13.94
C ILE A 85 2.39 0.07 14.76
N LEU A 86 3.34 0.81 14.17
CA LEU A 86 4.08 1.85 14.87
C LEU A 86 3.32 3.18 14.97
N ILE A 87 2.47 3.50 13.98
CA ILE A 87 1.85 4.82 13.85
C ILE A 87 0.32 4.71 13.87
N LEU A 88 -0.27 3.99 12.92
CA LEU A 88 -1.72 4.01 12.72
C LEU A 88 -2.50 3.38 13.88
N ILE A 89 -2.08 2.22 14.37
CA ILE A 89 -2.76 1.52 15.47
C ILE A 89 -2.72 2.36 16.75
N PRO A 90 -1.57 2.87 17.22
CA PRO A 90 -1.52 3.77 18.37
C PRO A 90 -2.35 5.04 18.19
N MET A 91 -2.28 5.66 17.00
CA MET A 91 -2.98 6.91 16.72
C MET A 91 -4.50 6.73 16.67
N SER A 92 -4.99 5.61 16.14
CA SER A 92 -6.42 5.34 15.97
C SER A 92 -7.10 4.74 17.21
N GLY A 93 -6.33 4.21 18.16
CA GLY A 93 -6.88 3.48 19.31
C GLY A 93 -7.55 2.15 18.96
N MET A 94 -7.36 1.64 17.74
CA MET A 94 -7.94 0.36 17.31
C MET A 94 -7.27 -0.83 18.00
N THR A 95 -8.04 -1.89 18.27
CA THR A 95 -7.44 -3.18 18.62
C THR A 95 -6.77 -3.82 17.40
N TYR A 96 -5.77 -4.68 17.60
CA TYR A 96 -5.12 -5.41 16.51
C TYR A 96 -6.10 -6.21 15.63
N LEU A 97 -7.15 -6.80 16.22
CA LEU A 97 -8.16 -7.56 15.49
C LEU A 97 -9.06 -6.65 14.63
N THR A 98 -9.47 -5.52 15.19
CA THR A 98 -10.24 -4.49 14.47
C THR A 98 -9.42 -3.92 13.31
N TYR A 99 -8.15 -3.59 13.57
CA TYR A 99 -7.22 -3.13 12.54
C TYR A 99 -7.06 -4.16 11.41
N PHE A 100 -6.80 -5.42 11.76
CA PHE A 100 -6.56 -6.46 10.76
C PHE A 100 -7.78 -6.68 9.85
N SER A 101 -8.98 -6.75 10.44
CA SER A 101 -10.22 -6.95 9.68
C SER A 101 -10.60 -5.75 8.80
N GLN A 102 -10.28 -4.52 9.23
CA GLN A 102 -10.68 -3.31 8.51
C GLN A 102 -9.62 -2.78 7.53
N ILE A 103 -8.34 -3.03 7.80
CA ILE A 103 -7.20 -2.43 7.08
C ILE A 103 -6.17 -3.50 6.74
N GLY A 104 -5.62 -4.21 7.72
CA GLY A 104 -4.47 -5.11 7.52
C GLY A 104 -4.68 -6.16 6.43
N LEU A 105 -5.88 -6.76 6.35
CA LEU A 105 -6.23 -7.74 5.31
C LEU A 105 -6.18 -7.15 3.89
N ARG A 106 -6.49 -5.86 3.74
CA ARG A 106 -6.53 -5.18 2.44
C ARG A 106 -5.14 -5.07 1.82
N TYR A 107 -4.07 -5.05 2.63
CA TYR A 107 -2.71 -5.01 2.09
C TYR A 107 -2.29 -6.26 1.34
N LEU A 108 -3.02 -7.38 1.42
CA LEU A 108 -2.78 -8.53 0.55
C LEU A 108 -2.90 -8.18 -0.93
N ILE A 109 -3.61 -7.08 -1.27
CA ILE A 109 -3.64 -6.56 -2.64
C ILE A 109 -2.25 -6.16 -3.16
N ILE A 110 -1.32 -5.75 -2.28
CA ILE A 110 0.04 -5.33 -2.65
C ILE A 110 0.82 -6.48 -3.29
N PRO A 111 1.06 -7.62 -2.61
CA PRO A 111 1.74 -8.75 -3.24
C PRO A 111 0.93 -9.34 -4.38
N THR A 112 -0.42 -9.34 -4.33
CA THR A 112 -1.24 -9.81 -5.45
C THR A 112 -0.93 -9.04 -6.73
N ILE A 113 -1.04 -7.71 -6.72
CA ILE A 113 -0.81 -6.89 -7.92
C ILE A 113 0.66 -6.97 -8.35
N SER A 114 1.59 -6.91 -7.40
CA SER A 114 3.03 -6.94 -7.70
C SER A 114 3.48 -8.24 -8.37
N ILE A 115 3.05 -9.38 -7.82
CA ILE A 115 3.37 -10.70 -8.36
C ILE A 115 2.68 -10.89 -9.72
N SER A 116 1.42 -10.47 -9.85
CA SER A 116 0.72 -10.50 -11.14
C SER A 116 1.45 -9.69 -12.21
N MET A 117 1.91 -8.47 -11.89
CA MET A 117 2.67 -7.64 -12.83
C MET A 117 4.00 -8.30 -13.23
N GLY A 118 4.74 -8.86 -12.27
CA GLY A 118 5.96 -9.61 -12.54
C GLY A 118 5.74 -10.86 -13.41
N LEU A 119 4.60 -11.55 -13.20
CA LEU A 119 4.21 -12.70 -14.00
C LEU A 119 3.84 -12.29 -15.44
N LEU A 120 3.05 -11.23 -15.61
CA LEU A 120 2.67 -10.70 -16.94
C LEU A 120 3.91 -10.30 -17.74
N LEU A 121 4.85 -9.58 -17.13
CA LEU A 121 6.11 -9.20 -17.78
C LEU A 121 6.97 -10.42 -18.14
N LYS A 122 6.99 -11.46 -17.30
CA LYS A 122 7.68 -12.73 -17.60
C LYS A 122 7.04 -13.45 -18.79
N LEU A 123 5.71 -13.43 -18.87
CA LEU A 123 4.94 -14.08 -19.94
C LEU A 123 4.86 -13.23 -21.22
N LYS A 124 5.27 -11.96 -21.17
CA LYS A 124 5.14 -10.97 -22.26
C LYS A 124 3.67 -10.77 -22.70
N LEU A 125 2.77 -10.73 -21.71
CA LEU A 125 1.35 -10.41 -21.86
C LEU A 125 1.08 -8.92 -21.60
#